data_AF-A0A1A9S1U8-F1
#
_entry.id   AF-A0A1A9S1U8-F1
#
_cell.length_a   1.000
_cell.length_b   1.000
_cell.length_c   1.000
_cell.angle_alpha   90.00
_cell.angle_beta   90.00
_cell.angle_gamma   90.00
#
_symmetry.space_group_name_H-M   'P 1'
#
loop_
_entity.id
_entity.type
_entity.pdbx_description
1 polymer ?
#
loop_
_entity_poly.entity_id
_entity_poly.type
_entity_poly.pdbx_seq_one_letter_code
_entity_poly.pdbx_strand_id
1 'polypeptide(L)'
;MIEIEIKTLELQQNISRAAQGLEQRGSLMRLIAGRLHQAVDENFNNQGRPAWAGLKLGSQLSRAGALTKRGQVSQARFDKHVRNHKILQNTGRLRNSITEASDNDSARVGTNVAYAAIHNFGGQTAAHMIYPRHKKALAWATGAYPVKSVKHPGSRIPARPFMQLTPQDEHELVETVSDYLASVCGLPKGS
;
A
#
# COMPACT_ATOMS: atom_id res chain seq x y z
N MET A 1 -20.29 -6.15 -61.96
CA MET A 1 -20.54 -5.33 -60.76
C MET A 1 -20.00 -6.12 -59.58
N ILE A 2 -19.10 -5.55 -58.78
CA ILE A 2 -18.51 -6.21 -57.61
C ILE A 2 -19.19 -5.61 -56.39
N GLU A 3 -19.94 -6.43 -55.66
CA GLU A 3 -20.57 -6.06 -54.39
C GLU A 3 -19.85 -6.73 -53.23
N ILE A 4 -19.80 -6.03 -52.10
CA ILE A 4 -19.33 -6.56 -50.82
C ILE A 4 -20.55 -6.60 -49.89
N GLU A 5 -20.90 -7.80 -49.42
CA GLU A 5 -22.00 -8.01 -48.47
C GLU A 5 -21.42 -8.26 -47.07
N ILE A 6 -21.92 -7.53 -46.06
CA ILE A 6 -21.52 -7.71 -44.66
C ILE A 6 -22.53 -8.64 -43.99
N LYS A 7 -22.05 -9.72 -43.38
CA LYS A 7 -22.88 -10.59 -42.54
C LYS A 7 -23.27 -9.87 -41.25
N THR A 8 -24.52 -9.45 -41.15
CA THR A 8 -25.03 -8.63 -40.04
C THR A 8 -25.27 -9.39 -38.74
N LEU A 9 -25.42 -10.72 -38.80
CA LEU A 9 -25.73 -11.55 -37.62
C LEU A 9 -24.61 -11.54 -36.57
N GLU A 10 -23.36 -11.77 -37.00
CA GLU A 10 -22.20 -11.75 -36.09
C GLU A 10 -21.99 -10.36 -35.49
N LEU A 11 -22.18 -9.32 -36.31
CA LEU A 11 -22.09 -7.93 -35.87
C LEU A 11 -23.14 -7.62 -34.78
N GLN A 12 -24.40 -8.02 -34.99
CA GLN A 12 -25.47 -7.82 -34.02
C GLN A 12 -25.22 -8.58 -32.71
N GLN A 13 -24.70 -9.81 -32.79
CA GLN A 13 -24.35 -10.60 -31.62
C GLN A 13 -23.22 -9.94 -30.82
N ASN A 14 -22.18 -9.44 -31.48
CA ASN A 14 -21.07 -8.76 -30.82
C ASN A 14 -21.50 -7.45 -30.16
N ILE A 15 -22.33 -6.64 -30.85
CA ILE A 15 -22.89 -5.41 -30.26
C ILE A 15 -23.77 -5.72 -29.04
N SER A 16 -24.59 -6.78 -29.10
CA SER A 16 -25.45 -7.16 -27.97
C SER A 16 -24.64 -7.62 -26.77
N ARG A 17 -23.56 -8.38 -26.98
CA ARG A 17 -22.61 -8.77 -25.92
C ARG A 17 -21.91 -7.55 -25.34
N ALA A 18 -21.45 -6.63 -26.19
CA ALA A 18 -20.83 -5.37 -25.78
C ALA A 18 -21.76 -4.55 -24.89
N ALA A 19 -23.01 -4.37 -25.32
CA ALA A 19 -24.04 -3.67 -24.54
C ALA A 19 -24.26 -4.35 -23.17
N GLN A 20 -24.38 -5.68 -23.15
CA GLN A 20 -24.56 -6.43 -21.90
C GLN A 20 -23.36 -6.32 -20.96
N GLY A 21 -22.12 -6.37 -21.46
CA GLY A 21 -20.92 -6.20 -20.64
C GLY A 21 -20.76 -4.76 -20.12
N LEU A 22 -21.20 -3.78 -20.90
CA LEU A 22 -21.28 -2.38 -20.48
C LEU A 22 -22.40 -2.15 -19.46
N GLU A 23 -23.45 -2.96 -19.45
CA GLU A 23 -24.51 -2.93 -18.42
C GLU A 23 -24.05 -3.65 -17.14
N GLN A 24 -23.42 -4.82 -17.29
CA GLN A 24 -22.92 -5.69 -16.22
C GLN A 24 -21.39 -5.59 -16.06
N ARG A 25 -20.95 -4.40 -15.65
CA ARG A 25 -19.54 -4.02 -15.46
C ARG A 25 -18.87 -4.68 -14.26
N GLY A 26 -19.57 -5.50 -13.47
CA GLY A 26 -18.98 -6.14 -12.29
C GLY A 26 -17.67 -6.90 -12.57
N SER A 27 -17.52 -7.51 -13.75
CA SER A 27 -16.26 -8.14 -14.16
C SER A 27 -15.16 -7.11 -14.44
N LEU A 28 -15.48 -6.00 -15.11
CA LEU A 28 -14.55 -4.88 -15.32
C LEU A 28 -14.11 -4.25 -14.00
N MET A 29 -15.05 -3.95 -13.11
CA MET A 29 -14.76 -3.34 -11.81
C MET A 29 -13.91 -4.26 -10.94
N ARG A 30 -14.08 -5.59 -11.04
CA ARG A 30 -13.17 -6.55 -10.39
C ARG A 30 -11.75 -6.47 -10.93
N LEU A 31 -11.57 -6.37 -12.25
CA LEU A 31 -10.25 -6.19 -12.85
C LEU A 31 -9.60 -4.88 -12.41
N ILE A 32 -10.35 -3.78 -12.41
CA ILE A 32 -9.89 -2.48 -11.92
C ILE A 32 -9.49 -2.58 -10.44
N ALA A 33 -10.31 -3.21 -9.60
CA ALA A 33 -10.03 -3.36 -8.17
C ALA A 33 -8.72 -4.14 -7.92
N GLY A 34 -8.49 -5.23 -8.66
CA GLY A 34 -7.23 -5.98 -8.62
C GLY A 34 -6.04 -5.11 -9.06
N ARG A 35 -6.21 -4.27 -10.08
CA ARG A 35 -5.15 -3.39 -10.56
C ARG A 35 -4.80 -2.28 -9.56
N LEU A 36 -5.81 -1.70 -8.91
CA LEU A 36 -5.63 -0.76 -7.81
C LEU A 36 -4.88 -1.41 -6.64
N HIS A 37 -5.20 -2.66 -6.32
CA HIS A 37 -4.51 -3.39 -5.25
C HIS A 37 -3.05 -3.58 -5.61
N GLN A 38 -2.76 -4.06 -6.81
CA GLN A 38 -1.40 -4.26 -7.29
C GLN A 38 -0.59 -2.96 -7.20
N ALA A 39 -1.13 -1.83 -7.66
CA ALA A 39 -0.46 -0.53 -7.58
C ALA A 39 -0.11 -0.16 -6.12
N VAL A 40 -1.04 -0.35 -5.19
CA VAL A 40 -0.79 -0.15 -3.74
C VAL A 40 0.31 -1.09 -3.24
N ASP A 41 0.28 -2.36 -3.64
CA ASP A 41 1.25 -3.36 -3.22
C ASP A 41 2.67 -3.07 -3.74
N GLU A 42 2.76 -2.54 -4.96
CA GLU A 42 3.99 -2.00 -5.53
C GLU A 42 4.49 -0.77 -4.77
N ASN A 43 3.61 0.13 -4.34
CA ASN A 43 3.99 1.25 -3.47
C ASN A 43 4.57 0.74 -2.15
N PHE A 44 3.99 -0.30 -1.55
CA PHE A 44 4.57 -0.94 -0.37
C PHE A 44 5.97 -1.48 -0.68
N ASN A 45 6.14 -2.19 -1.81
CA ASN A 45 7.41 -2.76 -2.25
C ASN A 45 8.50 -1.70 -2.41
N ASN A 46 8.15 -0.55 -2.98
CA ASN A 46 9.01 0.60 -3.20
C ASN A 46 9.26 1.46 -1.95
N GLN A 47 8.72 1.07 -0.79
CA GLN A 47 8.81 1.85 0.46
C GLN A 47 8.15 3.23 0.34
N GLY A 48 7.00 3.30 -0.33
CA GLY A 48 6.30 4.54 -0.66
C GLY A 48 6.84 5.23 -1.91
N ARG A 49 6.15 6.28 -2.35
CA ARG A 49 6.57 7.12 -3.49
C ARG A 49 6.52 8.62 -3.10
N PRO A 50 7.67 9.29 -2.90
CA PRO A 50 9.03 8.77 -2.99
C PRO A 50 9.37 7.76 -1.88
N ALA A 51 10.45 7.00 -2.08
CA ALA A 51 10.95 6.04 -1.10
C ALA A 51 11.23 6.73 0.24
N TRP A 52 10.84 6.11 1.33
CA TRP A 52 10.92 6.73 2.65
C TRP A 52 12.34 6.89 3.16
N ALA A 53 12.55 8.01 3.87
CA ALA A 53 13.78 8.24 4.60
C ALA A 53 14.04 7.11 5.62
N GLY A 54 15.30 6.69 5.69
CA GLY A 54 15.77 5.70 6.65
C GLY A 54 15.59 6.14 8.11
N LEU A 55 15.71 5.18 9.02
CA LEU A 55 15.70 5.46 10.45
C LEU A 55 16.95 6.25 10.86
N LYS A 56 16.83 7.13 11.86
CA LYS A 56 17.99 7.76 12.51
C LYS A 56 18.92 6.70 13.12
N LEU A 57 20.24 6.96 13.13
CA LEU A 57 21.25 6.01 13.62
C LEU A 57 20.96 5.48 15.03
N GLY A 58 20.57 6.35 15.97
CA GLY A 58 20.20 5.92 17.33
C GLY A 58 19.00 4.95 17.36
N SER A 59 18.03 5.13 16.46
CA SER A 59 16.89 4.21 16.31
C SER A 59 17.28 2.90 15.65
N GLN A 60 18.24 2.92 14.72
CA GLN A 60 18.81 1.71 14.12
C GLN A 60 19.52 0.86 15.18
N LEU A 61 20.39 1.47 15.99
CA LEU A 61 21.12 0.79 17.07
C LEU A 61 20.17 0.22 18.13
N SER A 62 19.13 0.97 18.49
CA SER A 62 18.10 0.49 19.43
C SER A 62 17.36 -0.75 18.90
N ARG A 63 17.06 -0.79 17.59
CA ARG A 63 16.37 -1.92 16.93
C ARG A 63 17.25 -3.15 16.78
N ALA A 64 18.53 -2.97 16.52
CA ALA A 64 19.49 -4.08 16.44
C ALA A 64 19.72 -4.80 17.79
N GLY A 65 19.03 -4.34 18.84
CA GLY A 65 19.20 -4.79 20.21
C GLY A 65 20.40 -4.08 20.80
N ALA A 66 20.13 -3.25 21.81
CA ALA A 66 21.15 -2.60 22.63
C ALA A 66 22.31 -3.57 22.85
N LEU A 67 23.52 -3.11 22.52
CA LEU A 67 24.78 -3.45 23.16
C LEU A 67 24.71 -4.80 23.90
N THR A 68 25.32 -5.86 23.33
CA THR A 68 25.58 -7.10 24.08
C THR A 68 26.13 -6.76 25.48
N LYS A 69 26.18 -7.71 26.43
CA LYS A 69 26.81 -7.47 27.76
C LYS A 69 28.23 -6.82 27.69
N ARG A 70 28.84 -6.73 26.51
CA ARG A 70 30.11 -6.09 26.15
C ARG A 70 30.02 -4.78 25.36
N GLY A 71 28.86 -4.16 25.17
CA GLY A 71 28.79 -2.87 24.47
C GLY A 71 28.79 -2.95 22.93
N GLN A 72 28.54 -4.11 22.31
CA GLN A 72 28.63 -4.26 20.85
C GLN A 72 27.35 -4.85 20.25
N VAL A 73 26.86 -4.27 19.16
CA VAL A 73 25.75 -4.81 18.36
C VAL A 73 26.32 -5.92 17.47
N SER A 74 25.71 -7.10 17.47
CA SER A 74 26.13 -8.17 16.55
C SER A 74 25.80 -7.79 15.11
N GLN A 75 26.77 -7.93 14.19
CA GLN A 75 26.62 -7.65 12.76
C GLN A 75 25.39 -8.34 12.16
N ALA A 76 25.20 -9.63 12.46
CA ALA A 76 24.04 -10.40 11.98
C ALA A 76 22.69 -9.82 12.47
N ARG A 77 22.64 -9.28 13.69
CA ARG A 77 21.44 -8.61 14.22
C ARG A 77 21.21 -7.26 13.58
N PHE A 78 22.28 -6.50 13.34
CA PHE A 78 22.21 -5.24 12.61
C PHE A 78 21.69 -5.45 11.18
N ASP A 79 22.24 -6.44 10.47
CA ASP A 79 21.83 -6.72 9.09
C ASP A 79 20.35 -7.15 9.02
N LYS A 80 19.92 -8.00 9.97
CA LYS A 80 18.52 -8.46 10.06
C LYS A 80 17.52 -7.36 10.40
N HIS A 81 17.83 -6.47 11.34
CA HIS A 81 16.86 -5.50 11.89
C HIS A 81 16.99 -4.09 11.32
N VAL A 82 18.08 -3.79 10.60
CA VAL A 82 18.38 -2.45 10.10
C VAL A 82 18.65 -2.47 8.61
N ARG A 83 19.67 -3.20 8.14
CA ARG A 83 20.16 -3.10 6.75
C ARG A 83 19.13 -3.58 5.73
N ASN A 84 18.52 -4.74 5.96
CA ASN A 84 17.56 -5.33 5.03
C ASN A 84 16.11 -4.99 5.38
N HIS A 85 15.89 -3.99 6.24
CA HIS A 85 14.60 -3.75 6.87
C HIS A 85 13.73 -2.79 6.06
N LYS A 86 12.61 -3.29 5.53
CA LYS A 86 11.56 -2.47 4.88
C LYS A 86 10.71 -1.77 5.95
N ILE A 87 10.93 -0.46 6.15
CA ILE A 87 10.25 0.37 7.16
C ILE A 87 8.72 0.30 7.02
N LEU A 88 8.19 0.43 5.81
CA LEU A 88 6.73 0.38 5.55
C LEU A 88 6.16 -1.04 5.71
N GLN A 89 7.01 -2.06 5.72
CA GLN A 89 6.60 -3.47 5.76
C GLN A 89 7.13 -4.23 6.98
N ASN A 90 7.53 -3.55 8.06
CA ASN A 90 8.24 -4.15 9.20
C ASN A 90 7.66 -5.51 9.65
N THR A 91 6.36 -5.54 9.96
CA THR A 91 5.62 -6.77 10.28
C THR A 91 4.69 -7.21 9.16
N GLY A 92 4.62 -6.45 8.06
CA GLY A 92 3.62 -6.65 6.99
C GLY A 92 2.18 -6.31 7.37
N ARG A 93 1.83 -6.07 8.66
CA ARG A 93 0.43 -5.91 9.10
C ARG A 93 -0.39 -4.91 8.28
N LEU A 94 0.17 -3.73 8.01
CA LEU A 94 -0.55 -2.70 7.25
C LEU A 94 -0.77 -3.14 5.80
N ARG A 95 0.27 -3.64 5.13
CA ARG A 95 0.19 -4.18 3.78
C ARG A 95 -0.85 -5.30 3.68
N ASN A 96 -0.75 -6.28 4.57
CA ASN A 96 -1.62 -7.46 4.58
C ASN A 96 -3.07 -7.14 4.97
N SER A 97 -3.34 -5.92 5.44
CA SER A 97 -4.71 -5.45 5.73
C SER A 97 -5.36 -4.72 4.56
N ILE A 98 -4.63 -4.54 3.45
CA ILE A 98 -5.17 -3.95 2.24
C ILE A 98 -6.10 -4.97 1.60
N THR A 99 -7.33 -4.55 1.35
CA THR A 99 -8.36 -5.34 0.71
C THR A 99 -8.98 -4.55 -0.42
N GLU A 100 -9.30 -5.24 -1.49
CA GLU A 100 -10.06 -4.70 -2.61
C GLU A 100 -11.53 -5.10 -2.51
N ALA A 101 -12.41 -4.27 -3.07
CA ALA A 101 -13.82 -4.55 -3.22
C ALA A 101 -14.31 -3.95 -4.54
N SER A 102 -15.27 -4.61 -5.17
CA SER A 102 -15.92 -4.10 -6.38
C SER A 102 -17.40 -4.44 -6.39
N ASP A 103 -18.16 -3.58 -7.05
CA ASP A 103 -19.55 -3.79 -7.43
C ASP A 103 -19.70 -3.42 -8.92
N ASN A 104 -20.92 -3.24 -9.41
CA ASN A 104 -21.13 -2.94 -10.83
C ASN A 104 -20.67 -1.52 -11.22
N ASP A 105 -20.52 -0.63 -10.24
CA ASP A 105 -20.33 0.81 -10.50
C ASP A 105 -19.06 1.37 -9.85
N SER A 106 -18.38 0.57 -9.03
CA SER A 106 -17.19 0.99 -8.33
C SER A 106 -16.18 -0.13 -8.10
N ALA A 107 -14.92 0.29 -8.06
CA ALA A 107 -13.77 -0.50 -7.67
C ALA A 107 -13.02 0.27 -6.59
N ARG A 108 -12.69 -0.40 -5.48
CA ARG A 108 -12.13 0.25 -4.29
C ARG A 108 -11.02 -0.60 -3.70
N VAL A 109 -10.03 0.07 -3.11
CA VAL A 109 -8.97 -0.53 -2.30
C VAL A 109 -8.83 0.26 -1.01
N GLY A 110 -8.64 -0.43 0.11
CA GLY A 110 -8.59 0.22 1.42
C GLY A 110 -8.09 -0.69 2.54
N THR A 111 -8.00 -0.12 3.74
CA THR A 111 -7.64 -0.83 4.98
C THR A 111 -8.45 -0.25 6.15
N ASN A 112 -8.77 -1.10 7.12
CA ASN A 112 -9.42 -0.71 8.37
C ASN A 112 -8.42 -0.44 9.51
N VAL A 113 -7.11 -0.49 9.24
CA VAL A 113 -6.08 -0.26 10.26
C VAL A 113 -6.07 1.21 10.65
N ALA A 114 -6.39 1.50 11.91
CA ALA A 114 -6.57 2.88 12.41
C ALA A 114 -5.38 3.81 12.15
N TYR A 115 -4.14 3.30 12.19
CA TYR A 115 -2.95 4.11 11.93
C TYR A 115 -2.66 4.34 10.44
N ALA A 116 -3.38 3.68 9.53
CA ALA A 116 -3.14 3.79 8.08
C ALA A 116 -3.24 5.23 7.59
N ALA A 117 -4.25 5.98 8.05
CA ALA A 117 -4.48 7.36 7.62
C ALA A 117 -3.33 8.30 7.99
N ILE A 118 -2.89 8.29 9.26
CA ILE A 118 -1.76 9.15 9.69
C ILE A 118 -0.43 8.70 9.09
N HIS A 119 -0.30 7.43 8.68
CA HIS A 119 0.81 7.00 7.86
C HIS A 119 0.69 7.57 6.44
N ASN A 120 -0.42 7.38 5.74
CA ASN A 120 -0.57 7.84 4.36
C ASN A 120 -0.42 9.36 4.22
N PHE A 121 -1.18 10.12 5.01
CA PHE A 121 -1.27 11.58 4.92
C PHE A 121 -0.27 12.33 5.81
N GLY A 122 0.35 11.63 6.77
CA GLY A 122 1.12 12.29 7.82
C GLY A 122 0.20 12.94 8.86
N GLY A 123 0.78 13.60 9.85
CA GLY A 123 0.02 14.32 10.87
C GLY A 123 0.80 14.58 12.15
N GLN A 124 0.07 14.95 13.20
CA GLN A 124 0.64 15.15 14.53
C GLN A 124 -0.15 14.32 15.55
N THR A 125 0.57 13.60 16.40
CA THR A 125 -0.05 12.97 17.57
C THR A 125 -0.12 13.96 18.72
N ALA A 126 -1.16 13.85 19.56
CA ALA A 126 -1.34 14.73 20.70
C ALA A 126 -0.25 14.53 21.77
N ALA A 127 0.07 15.61 22.48
CA ALA A 127 0.87 15.54 23.68
C ALA A 127 0.17 14.67 24.74
N HIS A 128 0.95 13.83 25.41
CA HIS A 128 0.41 12.94 26.45
C HIS A 128 1.50 12.54 27.44
N MET A 129 1.07 12.08 28.60
CA MET A 129 1.97 11.52 29.60
C MET A 129 2.10 10.02 29.40
N ILE A 130 3.34 9.53 29.41
CA ILE A 130 3.65 8.11 29.32
C ILE A 130 3.99 7.61 30.73
N TYR A 131 3.32 6.54 31.15
CA TYR A 131 3.50 5.89 32.44
C TYR A 131 3.87 4.42 32.26
N PRO A 132 4.68 3.84 33.15
CA PRO A 132 4.93 2.40 33.14
C PRO A 132 3.67 1.65 33.58
N ARG A 133 3.22 0.67 32.78
CA ARG A 133 1.99 -0.10 33.07
C ARG A 133 2.19 -1.18 34.15
N HIS A 134 3.35 -1.84 34.17
CA HIS A 134 3.61 -3.01 35.02
C HIS A 134 4.89 -2.90 35.88
N LYS A 135 5.70 -1.86 35.67
CA LYS A 135 7.00 -1.67 36.35
C LYS A 135 6.99 -0.34 37.11
N LYS A 136 7.96 -0.15 38.01
CA LYS A 136 8.05 1.04 38.87
C LYS A 136 8.54 2.30 38.14
N ALA A 137 9.26 2.14 37.03
CA ALA A 137 9.84 3.23 36.26
C ALA A 137 10.03 2.83 34.78
N LEU A 138 10.10 3.83 33.93
CA LEU A 138 10.50 3.74 32.52
C LEU A 138 12.02 3.90 32.43
N ALA A 139 12.66 3.07 31.62
CA ALA A 139 14.08 3.15 31.34
C ALA A 139 14.35 2.77 29.87
N TRP A 140 15.33 3.41 29.25
CA TRP A 140 15.78 3.11 27.89
C TRP A 140 17.28 3.37 27.77
N ALA A 141 17.91 2.82 26.73
CA ALA A 141 19.36 2.72 26.61
C ALA A 141 20.13 4.06 26.63
N THR A 142 19.50 5.16 26.18
CA THR A 142 20.10 6.50 26.16
C THR A 142 19.64 7.39 27.31
N GLY A 143 18.82 6.88 28.23
CA GLY A 143 18.36 7.63 29.39
C GLY A 143 19.41 7.63 30.50
N ALA A 144 19.60 8.77 31.17
CA ALA A 144 20.56 8.89 32.27
C ALA A 144 20.14 8.08 33.51
N TYR A 145 18.84 8.05 33.82
CA TYR A 145 18.27 7.31 34.95
C TYR A 145 16.81 6.94 34.67
N PRO A 146 16.26 5.90 35.35
CA PRO A 146 14.85 5.55 35.23
C PRO A 146 13.93 6.67 35.74
N VAL A 147 12.80 6.90 35.05
CA VAL A 147 11.83 7.95 35.39
C VAL A 147 10.43 7.39 35.64
N LYS A 148 9.66 8.05 36.52
CA LYS A 148 8.28 7.63 36.83
C LYS A 148 7.28 7.92 35.70
N SER A 149 7.55 8.95 34.90
CA SER A 149 6.71 9.35 33.77
C SER A 149 7.50 10.19 32.77
N VAL A 150 7.04 10.23 31.51
CA VAL A 150 7.58 11.11 30.46
C VAL A 150 6.47 11.99 29.92
N LYS A 151 6.72 13.31 29.85
CA LYS A 151 5.84 14.26 29.14
C LYS A 151 6.20 14.26 27.66
N HIS A 152 5.45 13.52 26.86
CA HIS A 152 5.68 13.42 25.43
C HIS A 152 4.93 14.56 24.71
N PRO A 153 5.61 15.41 23.91
CA PRO A 153 4.98 16.58 23.28
C PRO A 153 4.07 16.23 22.10
N GLY A 154 3.99 14.95 21.75
CA GLY A 154 3.43 14.51 20.47
C GLY A 154 4.54 14.30 19.44
N SER A 155 4.20 13.69 18.32
CA SER A 155 5.13 13.44 17.23
C SER A 155 4.57 14.01 15.94
N ARG A 156 5.42 14.77 15.23
CA ARG A 156 5.18 15.09 13.83
C ARG A 156 5.56 13.87 12.99
N ILE A 157 4.55 13.25 12.39
CA ILE A 157 4.70 12.09 11.51
C ILE A 157 4.67 12.62 10.08
N PRO A 158 5.75 12.44 9.28
CA PRO A 158 5.74 12.85 7.89
C PRO A 158 4.78 11.96 7.10
N ALA A 159 4.18 12.54 6.05
CA ALA A 159 3.38 11.81 5.09
C ALA A 159 4.20 10.72 4.42
N ARG A 160 3.53 9.61 4.18
CA ARG A 160 4.15 8.35 3.85
C ARG A 160 3.19 7.63 2.90
N PRO A 161 2.97 8.20 1.70
CA PRO A 161 1.89 7.77 0.83
C PRO A 161 2.18 6.40 0.23
N PHE A 162 1.18 5.53 0.33
CA PHE A 162 1.16 4.20 -0.28
C PHE A 162 -0.16 3.91 -1.00
N MET A 163 -1.21 4.69 -0.72
CA MET A 163 -2.49 4.67 -1.42
C MET A 163 -2.52 5.71 -2.53
N GLN A 164 -1.63 5.57 -3.52
CA GLN A 164 -1.52 6.50 -4.65
C GLN A 164 -1.32 5.75 -5.96
N LEU A 165 -1.86 6.31 -7.04
CA LEU A 165 -1.59 5.85 -8.39
C LEU A 165 -0.49 6.71 -9.00
N THR A 166 0.39 6.09 -9.76
CA THR A 166 1.35 6.76 -10.61
C THR A 166 0.77 6.92 -12.02
N PRO A 167 1.37 7.77 -12.88
CA PRO A 167 0.96 7.86 -14.28
C PRO A 167 1.02 6.53 -15.02
N GLN A 168 1.96 5.65 -14.63
CA GLN A 168 2.04 4.29 -15.18
C GLN A 168 0.84 3.46 -14.75
N ASP A 169 0.47 3.48 -13.46
CA ASP A 169 -0.69 2.75 -12.96
C ASP A 169 -1.99 3.23 -13.65
N GLU A 170 -2.12 4.53 -13.90
CA GLU A 170 -3.25 5.11 -14.64
C GLU A 170 -3.32 4.62 -16.09
N HIS A 171 -2.17 4.55 -16.78
CA HIS A 171 -2.09 3.98 -18.12
C HIS A 171 -2.51 2.51 -18.13
N GLU A 172 -2.01 1.72 -17.18
CA GLU A 172 -2.32 0.29 -17.06
C GLU A 172 -3.80 0.04 -16.71
N LEU A 173 -4.44 0.96 -16.00
CA LEU A 173 -5.90 0.94 -15.79
C LEU A 173 -6.66 1.18 -17.10
N VAL A 174 -6.26 2.17 -17.90
CA VAL A 174 -6.87 2.46 -19.21
C VAL A 174 -6.72 1.26 -20.16
N GLU A 175 -5.54 0.63 -20.16
CA GLU A 175 -5.28 -0.59 -20.92
C GLU A 175 -6.20 -1.73 -20.47
N THR A 176 -6.34 -1.93 -19.16
CA THR A 176 -7.27 -2.94 -18.59
C THR A 176 -8.71 -2.72 -19.06
N VAL A 177 -9.18 -1.47 -19.11
CA VAL A 177 -10.52 -1.15 -19.62
C VAL A 177 -10.61 -1.44 -21.12
N SER A 178 -9.61 -1.03 -21.89
CA SER A 178 -9.57 -1.21 -23.35
C SER A 178 -9.59 -2.69 -23.72
N ASP A 179 -8.77 -3.50 -23.05
CA ASP A 179 -8.73 -4.95 -23.20
C ASP A 179 -10.04 -5.62 -22.85
N TYR A 180 -10.68 -5.18 -21.77
CA TYR A 180 -12.00 -5.67 -21.38
C TYR A 180 -13.02 -5.37 -22.49
N LEU A 181 -13.09 -4.14 -22.97
CA LEU A 181 -14.03 -3.75 -24.03
C LEU A 181 -13.77 -4.53 -25.33
N ALA A 182 -12.51 -4.68 -25.73
CA ALA A 182 -12.13 -5.49 -26.89
C ALA A 182 -12.62 -6.93 -26.71
N SER A 183 -12.41 -7.52 -25.54
CA SER A 183 -12.82 -8.91 -25.26
C SER A 183 -14.33 -9.11 -25.34
N VAL A 184 -15.13 -8.17 -24.83
CA VAL A 184 -16.60 -8.27 -24.85
C VAL A 184 -17.14 -8.05 -26.27
N CYS A 185 -16.50 -7.19 -27.06
CA CYS A 185 -16.82 -6.97 -28.47
C CYS A 185 -16.36 -8.11 -29.39
N GLY A 186 -15.66 -9.13 -28.88
CA GLY A 186 -15.07 -10.20 -29.70
C GLY A 186 -13.91 -9.72 -30.59
N LEU A 187 -13.30 -8.60 -30.24
CA LEU A 187 -12.13 -8.05 -30.92
C LEU A 187 -10.85 -8.69 -30.34
N PRO A 188 -9.80 -8.85 -31.16
CA PRO A 188 -8.50 -9.24 -30.65
C PRO A 188 -8.01 -8.19 -29.65
N LYS A 189 -7.33 -8.65 -28.60
CA LYS A 189 -6.64 -7.74 -27.67
C LYS A 189 -5.60 -6.93 -28.42
N GLY A 190 -5.44 -5.66 -28.06
CA GLY A 190 -4.43 -4.79 -28.64
C GLY A 190 -3.02 -5.30 -28.29
N SER A 191 -2.10 -5.17 -29.25
CA SER A 191 -0.67 -5.45 -29.10
C SER A 191 0.03 -4.47 -28.16
#